data_AF-A0A3Q0KRW5-F1
#
_entry.id   AF-A0A3Q0KRW5-F1
#
_cell.length_a   1.000
_cell.length_b   1.000
_cell.length_c   1.000
_cell.angle_alpha   90.00
_cell.angle_beta   90.00
_cell.angle_gamma   90.00
#
_symmetry.space_group_name_H-M   'P 1'
#
loop_
_entity.id
_entity.type
_entity.pdbx_description
1 polymer ?
#
loop_
_entity_poly.entity_id
_entity_poly.type
_entity_poly.pdbx_seq_one_letter_code
_entity_poly.pdbx_strand_id
1 'polypeptide(L)'
;MDSVRAGPFGQLFCPDNFVFGQSGAGNNLAKGHYTEGAERVDSVLDVVRKEAESCDCLQGFQLTHSLGGGTGSGMGTLLISKVREEYPDRIMNTFSVVPSPKVSDTVVEPYNATLSVHQLVENTDETYCIDNEALYDICFRTLKLTTPTYGDLNYLVSATMSGVTTCLRFPGQLNADLRKLAVNMVPFPRLHFFMPGFAPLTSRGSRQYRSLTVPIDNSLLPVRRSYRATH
;
A
#
# COMPACT_ATOMS: atom_id res chain seq x y z
N MET A 1 3.91 10.69 13.27
CA MET A 1 4.11 9.33 13.84
C MET A 1 3.41 9.16 15.18
N ASP A 2 3.30 10.21 15.99
CA ASP A 2 2.68 10.12 17.33
C ASP A 2 1.23 9.66 17.30
N SER A 3 0.45 10.09 16.29
CA SER A 3 -0.92 9.61 16.08
C SER A 3 -1.01 8.10 15.80
N VAL A 4 0.03 7.49 15.19
CA VAL A 4 0.08 6.04 14.95
C VAL A 4 0.38 5.31 16.25
N ARG A 5 1.34 5.82 17.04
CA ARG A 5 1.71 5.25 18.35
C ARG A 5 0.57 5.35 19.37
N ALA A 6 -0.19 6.43 19.33
CA ALA A 6 -1.38 6.63 20.16
C ALA A 6 -2.64 5.94 19.60
N GLY A 7 -2.58 5.38 18.39
CA GLY A 7 -3.70 4.72 17.74
C GLY A 7 -4.08 3.40 18.41
N PRO A 8 -5.23 2.81 18.05
CA PRO A 8 -5.76 1.59 18.67
C PRO A 8 -4.82 0.38 18.52
N PHE A 9 -3.95 0.38 17.50
CA PHE A 9 -2.98 -0.68 17.23
C PHE A 9 -1.52 -0.20 17.36
N GLY A 10 -1.27 0.93 18.03
CA GLY A 10 0.07 1.51 18.11
C GLY A 10 1.10 0.60 18.79
N GLN A 11 0.65 -0.24 19.73
CA GLN A 11 1.49 -1.20 20.46
C GLN A 11 1.85 -2.46 19.65
N LEU A 12 1.26 -2.65 18.47
CA LEU A 12 1.56 -3.80 17.61
C LEU A 12 2.92 -3.66 16.92
N PHE A 13 3.36 -2.43 16.68
CA PHE A 13 4.56 -2.15 15.89
C PHE A 13 5.81 -2.10 16.78
N CYS A 14 6.89 -2.73 16.31
CA CYS A 14 8.19 -2.65 16.97
C CYS A 14 8.65 -1.18 17.02
N PRO A 15 8.99 -0.63 18.21
CA PRO A 15 9.47 0.75 18.34
C PRO A 15 10.69 1.07 17.47
N ASP A 16 11.57 0.07 17.27
CA ASP A 16 12.79 0.18 16.47
C ASP A 16 12.52 0.43 14.99
N ASN A 17 11.34 0.04 14.50
CA ASN A 17 10.99 0.16 13.08
C ASN A 17 10.47 1.57 12.72
N PHE A 18 10.30 2.44 13.72
CA PHE A 18 9.92 3.83 13.51
C PHE A 18 11.13 4.72 13.26
N VAL A 19 11.45 4.96 11.99
CA VAL A 19 12.47 5.93 11.59
C VAL A 19 11.80 7.26 11.25
N PHE A 20 12.19 8.33 11.92
CA PHE A 20 11.68 9.68 11.69
C PHE A 20 12.82 10.70 11.76
N GLY A 21 12.61 11.87 11.16
CA GLY A 21 13.51 12.99 11.32
C GLY A 21 12.79 14.27 11.67
N GLN A 22 13.56 15.29 12.04
CA GLN A 22 13.04 16.56 12.55
C GLN A 22 12.57 17.50 11.44
N SER A 23 13.11 17.35 10.22
CA SER A 23 12.84 18.25 9.10
C SER A 23 12.04 17.53 8.00
N GLY A 24 11.01 18.20 7.49
CA GLY A 24 10.22 17.73 6.36
C GLY A 24 10.80 18.16 5.02
N ALA A 25 10.45 17.44 3.95
CA ALA A 25 10.87 17.81 2.60
C ALA A 25 10.19 19.09 2.06
N GLY A 26 9.18 19.62 2.75
CA GLY A 26 8.51 20.87 2.37
C GLY A 26 7.86 20.81 0.99
N ASN A 27 7.22 19.69 0.65
CA ASN A 27 6.61 19.42 -0.66
C ASN A 27 7.57 19.52 -1.86
N ASN A 28 8.89 19.41 -1.62
CA ASN A 28 9.89 19.42 -2.67
C ASN A 28 10.54 18.03 -2.80
N LEU A 29 10.33 17.36 -3.94
CA LEU A 29 10.94 16.07 -4.24
C LEU A 29 12.47 16.12 -4.18
N ALA A 30 13.10 17.18 -4.71
CA ALA A 30 14.56 17.27 -4.74
C ALA A 30 15.15 17.29 -3.32
N LYS A 31 14.50 18.00 -2.39
CA LYS A 31 14.89 18.00 -0.98
C LYS A 31 14.68 16.62 -0.35
N GLY A 32 13.56 15.96 -0.68
CA GLY A 32 13.26 14.61 -0.22
C GLY A 32 14.20 13.54 -0.78
N HIS A 33 14.75 13.72 -1.97
CA HIS A 33 15.58 12.72 -2.65
C HIS A 33 17.08 12.94 -2.46
N TYR A 34 17.55 14.19 -2.57
CA TYR A 34 19.00 14.48 -2.59
C TYR A 34 19.56 14.98 -1.26
N THR A 35 18.74 15.56 -0.38
CA THR A 35 19.25 16.17 0.87
C THR A 35 18.70 15.46 2.11
N GLU A 36 17.43 15.66 2.44
CA GLU A 36 16.83 15.19 3.70
C GLU A 36 16.59 13.68 3.71
N GLY A 37 16.23 13.11 2.54
CA GLY A 37 16.08 11.67 2.41
C GLY A 37 17.42 10.94 2.39
N ALA A 38 18.42 11.51 1.72
CA ALA A 38 19.76 10.94 1.65
C ALA A 38 20.42 10.81 3.03
N GLU A 39 20.21 11.79 3.93
CA GLU A 39 20.70 11.70 5.31
C GLU A 39 20.03 10.59 6.14
N ARG A 40 18.85 10.11 5.73
CA ARG A 40 18.04 9.15 6.50
C ARG A 40 17.95 7.77 5.87
N VAL A 41 18.24 7.66 4.58
CA VAL A 41 18.06 6.41 3.83
C VAL A 41 18.89 5.28 4.42
N ASP A 42 20.10 5.55 4.88
CA ASP A 42 20.97 4.54 5.49
C ASP A 42 20.35 3.95 6.76
N SER A 43 19.78 4.78 7.64
CA SER A 43 19.09 4.31 8.84
C SER A 43 17.84 3.48 8.51
N VAL A 44 17.11 3.84 7.45
CA VAL A 44 15.95 3.04 7.01
C VAL A 44 16.42 1.72 6.40
N LEU A 45 17.48 1.73 5.59
CA LEU A 45 18.05 0.53 4.98
C LEU A 45 18.57 -0.45 6.03
N ASP A 46 19.22 0.02 7.10
CA ASP A 46 19.68 -0.84 8.18
C ASP A 46 18.52 -1.56 8.89
N VAL A 47 17.40 -0.86 9.10
CA VAL A 47 16.17 -1.47 9.64
C VAL A 47 15.61 -2.49 8.64
N VAL A 48 15.55 -2.14 7.36
CA VAL A 48 15.07 -3.05 6.29
C VAL A 48 15.93 -4.31 6.21
N ARG A 49 17.25 -4.20 6.32
CA ARG A 49 18.17 -5.35 6.35
C ARG A 49 17.92 -6.24 7.56
N LYS A 50 17.77 -5.66 8.75
CA LYS A 50 17.47 -6.41 9.98
C LYS A 50 16.17 -7.22 9.85
N GLU A 51 15.14 -6.62 9.26
CA GLU A 51 13.86 -7.31 9.02
C GLU A 51 13.97 -8.37 7.91
N ALA A 52 14.75 -8.10 6.86
CA ALA A 52 15.01 -9.05 5.79
C ALA A 52 15.80 -10.28 6.27
N GLU A 53 16.79 -10.10 7.14
CA GLU A 53 17.57 -11.18 7.77
C GLU A 53 16.74 -12.01 8.75
N SER A 54 15.70 -11.42 9.35
CA SER A 54 14.77 -12.15 10.22
C SER A 54 13.80 -13.06 9.44
N CYS A 55 13.75 -12.95 8.11
CA CYS A 55 12.88 -13.75 7.26
C CYS A 55 13.64 -14.96 6.68
N ASP A 56 13.06 -16.16 6.73
CA ASP A 56 13.67 -17.36 6.11
C ASP A 56 13.82 -17.22 4.59
N CYS A 57 12.82 -16.64 3.92
CA CYS A 57 12.86 -16.35 2.49
C CYS A 57 11.98 -15.14 2.16
N LEU A 58 12.62 -13.98 1.97
CA LEU A 58 11.92 -12.75 1.58
C LEU A 58 11.40 -12.85 0.14
N GLN A 59 10.10 -12.66 -0.05
CA GLN A 59 9.50 -12.69 -1.39
C GLN A 59 9.68 -11.37 -2.15
N GLY A 60 9.51 -10.24 -1.45
CA GLY A 60 9.51 -8.91 -2.05
C GLY A 60 9.20 -7.83 -1.05
N PHE A 61 9.16 -6.60 -1.55
CA PHE A 61 8.88 -5.39 -0.77
C PHE A 61 7.58 -4.74 -1.24
N GLN A 62 6.87 -4.14 -0.30
CA GLN A 62 5.69 -3.32 -0.57
C GLN A 62 5.92 -1.92 -0.02
N LEU A 63 6.02 -0.92 -0.91
CA LEU A 63 6.10 0.48 -0.52
C LEU A 63 4.73 1.14 -0.66
N THR A 64 4.28 1.86 0.35
CA THR A 64 3.13 2.76 0.25
C THR A 64 3.60 4.20 0.34
N HIS A 65 3.33 5.00 -0.69
CA HIS A 65 3.79 6.40 -0.73
C HIS A 65 2.88 7.28 -1.59
N SER A 66 2.98 8.59 -1.42
CA SER A 66 2.30 9.58 -2.26
C SER A 66 3.25 10.20 -3.26
N LEU A 67 2.78 10.42 -4.50
CA LEU A 67 3.56 11.04 -5.56
C LEU A 67 3.48 12.58 -5.52
N GLY A 68 2.42 13.13 -4.93
CA GLY A 68 2.24 14.58 -4.79
C GLY A 68 3.14 15.21 -3.71
N GLY A 69 3.43 14.48 -2.62
CA GLY A 69 4.19 15.01 -1.49
C GLY A 69 5.70 14.90 -1.68
N GLY A 70 6.48 15.87 -1.19
CA GLY A 70 7.94 15.88 -1.35
C GLY A 70 8.67 14.73 -0.63
N THR A 71 8.20 14.35 0.55
CA THR A 71 8.80 13.23 1.31
C THR A 71 8.41 11.89 0.69
N GLY A 72 7.11 11.65 0.45
CA GLY A 72 6.62 10.39 -0.11
C GLY A 72 7.20 10.09 -1.49
N SER A 73 7.27 11.13 -2.33
CA SER A 73 7.81 11.01 -3.68
C SER A 73 9.34 10.93 -3.66
N GLY A 74 10.04 11.86 -3.00
CA GLY A 74 11.50 11.93 -3.02
C GLY A 74 12.20 10.84 -2.21
N MET A 75 11.83 10.66 -0.94
CA MET A 75 12.39 9.61 -0.09
C MET A 75 11.95 8.23 -0.58
N GLY A 76 10.69 8.10 -1.00
CA GLY A 76 10.16 6.82 -1.48
C GLY A 76 10.90 6.32 -2.73
N THR A 77 11.16 7.19 -3.70
CA THR A 77 11.91 6.81 -4.91
C THR A 77 13.38 6.51 -4.61
N LEU A 78 14.01 7.26 -3.72
CA LEU A 78 15.37 6.99 -3.27
C LEU A 78 15.47 5.61 -2.62
N LEU A 79 14.53 5.31 -1.71
CA LEU A 79 14.48 4.03 -1.01
C LEU A 79 14.29 2.87 -2.00
N ILE A 80 13.37 2.99 -2.96
CA ILE A 80 13.15 1.95 -3.97
C ILE A 80 14.43 1.66 -4.75
N SER A 81 15.13 2.70 -5.21
CA SER A 81 16.37 2.54 -5.97
C SER A 81 17.43 1.81 -5.14
N LYS A 82 17.60 2.18 -3.87
CA LYS A 82 18.55 1.52 -2.97
C LYS A 82 18.18 0.08 -2.61
N VAL A 83 16.91 -0.19 -2.37
CA VAL A 83 16.45 -1.56 -2.11
C VAL A 83 16.61 -2.42 -3.37
N ARG A 84 16.43 -1.86 -4.57
CA ARG A 84 16.67 -2.59 -5.83
C ARG A 84 18.15 -2.87 -6.08
N GLU A 85 19.05 -1.98 -5.65
CA GLU A 85 20.50 -2.23 -5.69
C GLU A 85 20.90 -3.42 -4.79
N GLU A 86 20.36 -3.50 -3.56
CA GLU A 86 20.70 -4.58 -2.61
C GLU A 86 19.97 -5.90 -2.89
N TYR A 87 18.72 -5.83 -3.38
CA TYR A 87 17.84 -6.96 -3.56
C TYR A 87 17.27 -7.03 -5.00
N PRO A 88 18.12 -7.23 -6.02
CA PRO A 88 17.71 -7.15 -7.43
C PRO A 88 16.68 -8.22 -7.85
N ASP A 89 16.73 -9.40 -7.24
CA ASP A 89 15.87 -10.54 -7.62
C ASP A 89 14.48 -10.53 -6.93
N ARG A 90 14.27 -9.58 -6.00
CA ARG A 90 13.05 -9.50 -5.19
C ARG A 90 12.02 -8.59 -5.86
N ILE A 91 10.75 -8.99 -5.77
CA ILE A 91 9.68 -8.21 -6.39
C ILE A 91 9.44 -6.91 -5.62
N MET A 92 9.35 -5.80 -6.35
CA MET A 92 9.12 -4.47 -5.80
C MET A 92 7.73 -3.96 -6.19
N ASN A 93 6.84 -3.90 -5.20
CA ASN A 93 5.48 -3.43 -5.38
C ASN A 93 5.29 -2.07 -4.73
N THR A 94 4.63 -1.14 -5.44
CA THR A 94 4.33 0.18 -4.89
C THR A 94 2.84 0.48 -4.94
N PHE A 95 2.30 0.95 -3.82
CA PHE A 95 0.98 1.56 -3.72
C PHE A 95 1.17 3.06 -3.73
N SER A 96 0.98 3.65 -4.90
CA SER A 96 1.33 5.04 -5.18
C SER A 96 0.06 5.88 -5.32
N VAL A 97 -0.12 6.83 -4.41
CA VAL A 97 -1.23 7.79 -4.51
C VAL A 97 -0.87 8.86 -5.52
N VAL A 98 -1.57 8.88 -6.65
CA VAL A 98 -1.39 9.87 -7.71
C VAL A 98 -2.11 11.18 -7.35
N PRO A 99 -1.54 12.34 -7.70
CA PRO A 99 -2.17 13.63 -7.43
C PRO A 99 -3.42 13.82 -8.29
N SER A 100 -4.40 14.56 -7.78
CA SER A 100 -5.59 15.00 -8.52
C SER A 100 -5.70 16.52 -8.51
N PRO A 101 -6.02 17.17 -9.65
CA PRO A 101 -6.14 18.62 -9.74
C PRO A 101 -7.25 19.22 -8.85
N LYS A 102 -8.26 18.43 -8.44
CA LYS A 102 -9.40 18.95 -7.66
C LYS A 102 -9.21 18.87 -6.16
N VAL A 103 -8.34 17.97 -5.70
CA VAL A 103 -8.15 17.66 -4.27
C VAL A 103 -6.71 17.95 -3.81
N SER A 104 -5.91 18.52 -4.71
CA SER A 104 -4.51 18.89 -4.50
C SER A 104 -4.38 20.08 -3.54
N ASP A 105 -3.66 19.89 -2.43
CA ASP A 105 -3.29 20.98 -1.52
C ASP A 105 -1.98 21.69 -1.96
N THR A 106 -1.25 21.14 -2.94
CA THR A 106 0.09 21.66 -3.28
C THR A 106 0.27 21.94 -4.77
N VAL A 107 0.69 23.17 -5.09
CA VAL A 107 0.87 23.62 -6.49
C VAL A 107 2.00 22.89 -7.23
N VAL A 108 2.88 22.20 -6.51
CA VAL A 108 4.05 21.49 -7.05
C VAL A 108 3.82 19.99 -7.23
N GLU A 109 2.62 19.46 -6.98
CA GLU A 109 2.33 18.04 -7.19
C GLU A 109 2.66 17.55 -8.60
N PRO A 110 2.35 18.28 -9.70
CA PRO A 110 2.69 17.81 -11.04
C PRO A 110 4.20 17.63 -11.24
N TYR A 111 5.01 18.52 -10.65
CA TYR A 111 6.48 18.41 -10.69
C TYR A 111 6.96 17.19 -9.93
N ASN A 112 6.48 16.99 -8.69
CA ASN A 112 6.84 15.86 -7.86
C ASN A 112 6.42 14.53 -8.51
N ALA A 113 5.22 14.46 -9.07
CA ALA A 113 4.72 13.26 -9.76
C ALA A 113 5.54 12.95 -11.00
N THR A 114 5.84 13.93 -11.85
CA THR A 114 6.61 13.70 -13.08
C THR A 114 8.01 13.16 -12.76
N LEU A 115 8.69 13.76 -11.77
CA LEU A 115 10.04 13.35 -11.37
C LEU A 115 10.03 11.99 -10.66
N SER A 116 9.01 11.70 -9.85
CA SER A 116 8.94 10.41 -9.13
C SER A 116 8.53 9.25 -10.03
N VAL A 117 7.62 9.47 -10.97
CA VAL A 117 7.21 8.44 -11.95
C VAL A 117 8.40 8.00 -12.79
N HIS A 118 9.31 8.91 -13.18
CA HIS A 118 10.52 8.52 -13.91
C HIS A 118 11.33 7.44 -13.17
N GLN A 119 11.51 7.61 -11.85
CA GLN A 119 12.22 6.65 -11.00
C GLN A 119 11.42 5.35 -10.79
N LEU A 120 10.10 5.43 -10.70
CA LEU A 120 9.24 4.24 -10.57
C LEU A 120 9.28 3.37 -11.82
N VAL A 121 9.28 3.97 -13.01
CA VAL A 121 9.31 3.22 -14.29
C VAL A 121 10.51 2.28 -14.39
N GLU A 122 11.64 2.63 -13.78
CA GLU A 122 12.89 1.86 -13.91
C GLU A 122 13.09 0.87 -12.75
N ASN A 123 12.57 1.19 -11.56
CA ASN A 123 12.92 0.45 -10.35
C ASN A 123 11.78 -0.37 -9.74
N THR A 124 10.54 -0.26 -10.22
CA THR A 124 9.40 -1.05 -9.71
C THR A 124 9.00 -2.15 -10.68
N ASP A 125 8.52 -3.26 -10.13
CA ASP A 125 7.99 -4.37 -10.92
C ASP A 125 6.45 -4.26 -11.06
N GLU A 126 5.77 -3.72 -10.03
CA GLU A 126 4.33 -3.46 -10.05
C GLU A 126 4.01 -2.13 -9.35
N THR A 127 3.27 -1.24 -10.01
CA THR A 127 2.84 0.02 -9.39
C THR A 127 1.32 0.17 -9.44
N TYR A 128 0.69 0.16 -8.27
CA TYR A 128 -0.74 0.38 -8.11
C TYR A 128 -1.01 1.89 -7.97
N CYS A 129 -1.56 2.48 -9.01
CA CYS A 129 -1.91 3.90 -9.07
C CYS A 129 -3.28 4.13 -8.41
N ILE A 130 -3.27 4.78 -7.25
CA ILE A 130 -4.48 5.09 -6.48
C ILE A 130 -4.80 6.57 -6.66
N ASP A 131 -5.94 6.87 -7.27
CA ASP A 131 -6.41 8.24 -7.45
C ASP A 131 -7.32 8.66 -6.29
N ASN A 132 -6.92 9.71 -5.58
CA ASN A 132 -7.71 10.29 -4.50
C ASN A 132 -9.06 10.80 -5.00
N GLU A 133 -9.13 11.43 -6.18
CA GLU A 133 -10.40 11.94 -6.72
C GLU A 133 -11.38 10.81 -6.99
N ALA A 134 -10.91 9.72 -7.60
CA ALA A 134 -11.73 8.52 -7.80
C ALA A 134 -12.22 7.93 -6.46
N LEU A 135 -11.37 7.90 -5.43
CA LEU A 135 -11.78 7.45 -4.09
C LEU A 135 -12.84 8.37 -3.46
N TYR A 136 -12.67 9.69 -3.58
CA TYR A 136 -13.66 10.66 -3.13
C TYR A 136 -15.01 10.47 -3.83
N ASP A 137 -14.98 10.31 -5.16
CA ASP A 137 -16.17 10.05 -5.96
C ASP A 137 -16.86 8.73 -5.58
N ILE A 138 -16.09 7.66 -5.31
CA ILE A 138 -16.62 6.39 -4.83
C ILE A 138 -17.30 6.54 -3.46
N CYS A 139 -16.64 7.20 -2.51
CA CYS A 139 -17.20 7.44 -1.19
C CYS A 139 -18.49 8.26 -1.25
N PHE A 140 -18.52 9.29 -2.09
CA PHE A 140 -19.67 10.16 -2.24
C PHE A 140 -20.83 9.48 -2.99
N ARG A 141 -20.56 8.94 -4.19
CA ARG A 141 -21.61 8.42 -5.07
C ARG A 141 -22.10 7.03 -4.67
N THR A 142 -21.19 6.13 -4.32
CA THR A 142 -21.48 4.70 -4.08
C THR A 142 -21.76 4.43 -2.61
N LEU A 143 -20.92 4.92 -1.71
CA LEU A 143 -21.11 4.72 -0.26
C LEU A 143 -22.11 5.71 0.36
N LYS A 144 -22.52 6.74 -0.38
CA LYS A 144 -23.47 7.79 0.05
C LYS A 144 -22.98 8.55 1.30
N LEU A 145 -21.66 8.76 1.41
CA LEU A 145 -21.07 9.58 2.46
C LEU A 145 -21.07 11.05 2.03
N THR A 146 -21.69 11.92 2.80
CA THR A 146 -21.81 13.36 2.48
C THR A 146 -20.49 14.11 2.66
N THR A 147 -19.68 13.69 3.63
CA THR A 147 -18.38 14.31 3.98
C THR A 147 -17.32 13.21 4.12
N PRO A 148 -16.78 12.69 3.01
CA PRO A 148 -15.73 11.67 3.05
C PRO A 148 -14.47 12.19 3.75
N THR A 149 -13.98 11.42 4.71
CA THR A 149 -12.74 11.74 5.45
C THR A 149 -11.57 10.90 4.93
N TYR A 150 -10.33 11.31 5.20
CA TYR A 150 -9.15 10.48 4.88
C TYR A 150 -9.21 9.09 5.54
N GLY A 151 -9.89 8.94 6.68
CA GLY A 151 -10.12 7.63 7.29
C GLY A 151 -10.95 6.70 6.40
N ASP A 152 -11.99 7.22 5.73
CA ASP A 152 -12.82 6.45 4.81
C ASP A 152 -12.05 6.06 3.54
N LEU A 153 -11.24 6.97 3.01
CA LEU A 153 -10.38 6.70 1.86
C LEU A 153 -9.34 5.63 2.19
N ASN A 154 -8.66 5.77 3.33
CA ASN A 154 -7.66 4.80 3.79
C ASN A 154 -8.27 3.42 4.04
N TYR A 155 -9.55 3.34 4.43
CA TYR A 155 -10.26 2.06 4.53
C TYR A 155 -10.43 1.38 3.16
N LEU A 156 -10.80 2.12 2.11
CA LEU A 156 -10.89 1.58 0.76
C LEU A 156 -9.53 1.14 0.20
N VAL A 157 -8.49 1.95 0.43
CA VAL A 157 -7.13 1.63 0.00
C VAL A 157 -6.63 0.36 0.69
N SER A 158 -6.80 0.28 2.02
CA SER A 158 -6.38 -0.91 2.78
C SER A 158 -7.18 -2.17 2.40
N ALA A 159 -8.47 -2.06 2.08
CA ALA A 159 -9.25 -3.18 1.56
C ALA A 159 -8.69 -3.70 0.22
N THR A 160 -8.29 -2.79 -0.65
CA THR A 160 -7.68 -3.12 -1.94
C THR A 160 -6.31 -3.79 -1.75
N MET A 161 -5.44 -3.22 -0.92
CA MET A 161 -4.12 -3.80 -0.59
C MET A 161 -4.27 -5.19 0.04
N SER A 162 -5.26 -5.37 0.91
CA SER A 162 -5.62 -6.67 1.47
C SER A 162 -6.02 -7.64 0.35
N GLY A 163 -6.87 -7.22 -0.59
CA GLY A 163 -7.26 -8.04 -1.74
C GLY A 163 -6.07 -8.55 -2.55
N VAL A 164 -5.14 -7.67 -2.92
CA VAL A 164 -3.92 -8.02 -3.69
C VAL A 164 -3.05 -9.02 -2.92
N THR A 165 -2.93 -8.88 -1.60
CA THR A 165 -2.08 -9.75 -0.76
C THR A 165 -2.80 -10.98 -0.19
N THR A 166 -4.07 -11.20 -0.53
CA THR A 166 -4.86 -12.30 0.06
C THR A 166 -4.26 -13.66 -0.31
N CYS A 167 -3.78 -13.81 -1.55
CA CYS A 167 -3.19 -15.05 -2.07
C CYS A 167 -1.88 -15.45 -1.36
N LEU A 168 -1.21 -14.51 -0.69
CA LEU A 168 -0.01 -14.80 0.12
C LEU A 168 -0.36 -15.23 1.54
N ARG A 169 -1.48 -14.73 2.07
CA ARG A 169 -1.86 -14.89 3.49
C ARG A 169 -2.76 -16.10 3.72
N PHE A 170 -3.50 -16.51 2.70
CA PHE A 170 -4.45 -17.61 2.80
C PHE A 170 -4.28 -18.59 1.64
N PRO A 171 -4.46 -19.91 1.89
CA PRO A 171 -4.44 -20.90 0.83
C PRO A 171 -5.66 -20.69 -0.08
N GLY A 172 -5.41 -20.56 -1.39
CA GLY A 172 -6.44 -20.50 -2.42
C GLY A 172 -6.36 -21.70 -3.36
N GLN A 173 -7.48 -22.06 -3.98
CA GLN A 173 -7.47 -23.06 -5.07
C GLN A 173 -6.68 -22.55 -6.28
N LEU A 174 -6.70 -21.23 -6.51
CA LEU A 174 -5.96 -20.55 -7.55
C LEU A 174 -4.86 -19.69 -6.90
N ASN A 175 -3.78 -20.31 -6.43
CA ASN A 175 -2.65 -19.57 -5.85
C ASN A 175 -1.96 -18.74 -6.94
N ALA A 176 -2.19 -17.42 -6.90
CA ALA A 176 -1.45 -16.42 -7.64
C ALA A 176 -0.55 -15.68 -6.66
N ASP A 177 0.75 -16.00 -6.67
CA ASP A 177 1.73 -15.22 -5.93
C ASP A 177 1.97 -13.88 -6.65
N LEU A 178 2.64 -12.93 -5.99
CA LEU A 178 2.92 -11.62 -6.59
C LEU A 178 3.72 -11.75 -7.89
N ARG A 179 4.66 -12.70 -7.97
CA ARG A 179 5.45 -12.92 -9.18
C ARG A 179 4.58 -13.40 -10.34
N LYS A 180 3.61 -14.27 -10.10
CA LYS A 180 2.66 -14.72 -11.13
C LYS A 180 1.68 -13.63 -11.52
N LEU A 181 1.31 -12.73 -10.60
CA LEU A 181 0.55 -11.54 -10.95
C LEU A 181 1.34 -10.67 -11.94
N ALA A 182 2.60 -10.35 -11.62
CA ALA A 182 3.49 -9.57 -12.47
C ALA A 182 3.65 -10.21 -13.85
N VAL A 183 3.96 -11.50 -13.91
CA VAL A 183 4.16 -12.22 -15.18
C VAL A 183 2.90 -12.23 -16.06
N ASN A 184 1.71 -12.29 -15.45
CA ASN A 184 0.46 -12.35 -16.21
C ASN A 184 -0.03 -10.96 -16.67
N MET A 185 0.26 -9.92 -15.89
CA MET A 185 -0.33 -8.58 -16.09
C MET A 185 0.65 -7.57 -16.68
N VAL A 186 1.97 -7.81 -16.64
CA VAL A 186 3.01 -6.93 -17.20
C VAL A 186 3.56 -7.52 -18.49
N PRO A 187 3.00 -7.18 -19.67
CA PRO A 187 3.51 -7.67 -20.95
C PRO A 187 4.83 -7.01 -21.36
N PHE A 188 5.09 -5.78 -20.91
CA PHE A 188 6.29 -5.02 -21.22
C PHE A 188 6.88 -4.40 -19.95
N PRO A 189 8.22 -4.39 -19.77
CA PRO A 189 8.85 -3.94 -18.54
C PRO A 189 8.54 -2.50 -18.09
N ARG A 190 8.09 -1.63 -19.00
CA ARG A 190 7.75 -0.22 -18.70
C ARG A 190 6.24 0.03 -18.53
N LEU A 191 5.42 -1.00 -18.72
CA LEU A 191 3.96 -0.92 -18.67
C LEU A 191 3.41 -1.75 -17.51
N HIS A 192 3.89 -1.43 -16.30
CA HIS A 192 3.58 -2.10 -15.04
C HIS A 192 2.71 -1.27 -14.09
N PHE A 193 2.01 -0.27 -14.63
CA PHE A 193 1.07 0.55 -13.87
C PHE A 193 -0.32 -0.08 -13.85
N PHE A 194 -0.75 -0.49 -12.67
CA PHE A 194 -2.07 -1.08 -12.43
C PHE A 194 -3.03 -0.06 -11.83
N MET A 195 -4.28 -0.13 -12.29
CA MET A 195 -5.39 0.59 -11.68
C MET A 195 -6.17 -0.37 -10.78
N PRO A 196 -6.06 -0.25 -9.44
CA PRO A 196 -6.81 -1.10 -8.54
C PRO A 196 -8.30 -0.79 -8.58
N GLY A 197 -9.12 -1.83 -8.43
CA GLY A 197 -10.57 -1.73 -8.27
C GLY A 197 -11.06 -2.68 -7.20
N PHE A 198 -12.11 -2.29 -6.48
CA PHE A 198 -12.71 -3.13 -5.45
C PHE A 198 -14.22 -3.22 -5.64
N ALA A 199 -14.74 -4.44 -5.58
CA ALA A 199 -16.16 -4.74 -5.58
C ALA A 199 -16.45 -5.94 -4.67
N PRO A 200 -17.62 -6.01 -4.00
CA PRO A 200 -18.72 -5.04 -4.03
C PRO A 200 -18.53 -3.88 -3.05
N LEU A 201 -18.94 -2.67 -3.48
CA LEU A 201 -18.99 -1.47 -2.65
C LEU A 201 -20.45 -1.17 -2.28
N THR A 202 -20.86 -1.51 -1.07
CA THR A 202 -22.24 -1.30 -0.59
C THR A 202 -22.30 -0.22 0.47
N SER A 203 -23.16 0.77 0.27
CA SER A 203 -23.57 1.75 1.29
C SER A 203 -24.03 1.06 2.57
N ARG A 204 -23.80 1.69 3.73
CA ARG A 204 -24.29 1.20 5.03
C ARG A 204 -25.80 0.96 5.03
N GLY A 205 -26.58 1.78 4.31
CA GLY A 205 -28.03 1.64 4.16
C GLY A 205 -28.46 0.53 3.21
N SER A 206 -27.61 0.13 2.27
CA SER A 206 -27.91 -0.91 1.27
C SER A 206 -27.45 -2.31 1.69
N ARG A 207 -26.79 -2.45 2.85
CA ARG A 207 -26.28 -3.75 3.35
C ARG A 207 -27.35 -4.82 3.50
N GLN A 208 -28.59 -4.44 3.82
CA GLN A 208 -29.72 -5.37 4.02
C GLN A 208 -30.19 -6.04 2.71
N TYR A 209 -29.89 -5.46 1.54
CA TYR A 209 -30.27 -6.01 0.23
C TYR A 209 -29.19 -6.87 -0.41
N ARG A 210 -28.13 -7.22 0.36
CA ARG A 210 -27.04 -8.05 -0.15
C ARG A 210 -27.46 -9.52 -0.16
N SER A 211 -27.48 -10.16 -1.34
CA SER A 211 -27.46 -11.63 -1.39
C SER A 211 -26.09 -12.10 -0.92
N LEU A 212 -26.01 -12.57 0.32
CA LEU A 212 -24.82 -13.23 0.85
C LEU A 212 -24.79 -14.66 0.30
N THR A 213 -24.61 -14.80 -1.01
CA THR A 213 -24.36 -16.07 -1.68
C THR A 213 -22.86 -16.18 -1.93
N VAL A 214 -22.09 -16.25 -0.83
CA VAL A 214 -20.79 -16.89 -0.88
C VAL A 214 -20.92 -18.05 0.10
N PRO A 215 -20.98 -19.31 -0.38
CA PRO A 215 -20.82 -20.43 0.52
C PRO A 215 -19.39 -20.33 1.04
N ILE A 216 -19.23 -19.81 2.25
CA ILE A 216 -18.00 -20.03 3.00
C ILE A 216 -17.95 -21.54 3.15
N ASP A 217 -17.00 -22.13 2.43
CA ASP A 217 -16.76 -23.56 2.47
C ASP A 217 -16.42 -23.93 3.93
N ASN A 218 -17.41 -24.49 4.62
CA ASN A 218 -17.28 -25.00 5.98
C ASN A 218 -16.27 -26.15 6.08
N SER A 219 -15.59 -26.52 4.98
CA SER A 219 -14.49 -27.48 4.95
C SER A 219 -13.17 -26.93 5.52
N LEU A 220 -13.01 -25.60 5.66
CA LEU A 220 -11.78 -24.96 6.18
C LEU A 220 -11.80 -24.64 7.68
N LEU A 221 -12.82 -25.07 8.43
CA LEU A 221 -12.79 -25.07 9.90
C LEU A 221 -12.35 -26.45 10.41
N PRO A 222 -11.06 -26.68 10.71
CA PRO A 222 -10.69 -27.85 11.49
C PRO A 222 -11.19 -27.63 12.92
N VAL A 223 -12.01 -28.57 13.40
CA VAL A 223 -12.15 -28.91 14.82
C VAL A 223 -12.79 -27.83 15.71
N ARG A 224 -14.13 -27.84 15.78
CA ARG A 224 -14.85 -27.79 17.08
C ARG A 224 -16.05 -28.73 17.07
N ARG A 225 -15.75 -30.04 17.02
CA ARG A 225 -16.60 -31.05 17.66
C ARG A 225 -16.37 -30.96 19.18
N SER A 226 -17.44 -31.26 19.92
CA SER A 226 -17.51 -31.61 21.35
C SER A 226 -17.12 -30.55 22.39
N TYR A 227 -18.12 -29.79 22.86
CA TYR A 227 -18.43 -29.71 24.29
C TYR A 227 -19.95 -29.57 24.46
N ARG A 228 -20.65 -30.71 24.48
CA ARG A 228 -21.91 -30.83 25.22
C ARG A 228 -21.50 -30.85 26.68
N ALA A 229 -21.69 -29.74 27.39
CA ALA A 229 -21.65 -29.73 28.83
C ALA A 229 -22.93 -30.43 29.33
N THR A 230 -22.73 -31.61 29.89
CA THR A 230 -23.52 -32.15 30.98
C THR A 230 -23.57 -31.14 32.13
N HIS A 231 -24.76 -30.68 32.51
CA HIS A 231 -25.24 -30.49 33.87
C HIS A 231 -26.72 -30.11 33.84
#